data_AF-A0A8J2RSU1-F1
#
_entry.id   AF-A0A8J2RSU1-F1
#
_cell.length_a   1.000
_cell.length_b   1.000
_cell.length_c   1.000
_cell.angle_alpha   90.00
_cell.angle_beta   90.00
_cell.angle_gamma   90.00
#
_symmetry.space_group_name_H-M   'P 1'
#
loop_
_entity.id
_entity.type
_entity.pdbx_description
1 polymer ?
#
loop_
_entity_poly.entity_id
_entity_poly.type
_entity_poly.pdbx_seq_one_letter_code
_entity_poly.pdbx_strand_id
1 'polypeptide(L)'
;MQDILPKNMAQRRMIYFIIRGMLLCLAGFGLWRIISVISENAYLVKEEHELKDDHVFIEIYYESMCPDSKYFIKHQLIPTVEKIPEIIDFRLIPYGKAKDY
;
A
#
# COMPACT_ATOMS: atom_id res chain seq x y z
N MET A 1 11.63 62.30 0.93
CA MET A 1 10.84 61.28 0.20
C MET A 1 10.50 60.15 1.17
N GLN A 2 9.69 60.45 2.19
CA GLN A 2 9.25 59.50 3.21
C GLN A 2 7.90 60.02 3.70
N ASP A 3 6.81 59.38 3.29
CA ASP A 3 5.51 59.38 4.00
C ASP A 3 4.54 58.46 3.25
N ILE A 4 4.81 57.16 3.32
CA ILE A 4 3.79 56.12 3.03
C ILE A 4 3.38 55.43 4.35
N LEU A 5 3.86 55.93 5.50
CA LEU A 5 3.52 55.37 6.79
C LEU A 5 2.21 56.01 7.30
N PRO A 6 1.15 55.23 7.57
CA PRO A 6 -0.14 55.78 7.98
C PRO A 6 -0.02 56.49 9.33
N LYS A 7 -0.36 57.78 9.35
CA LYS A 7 -0.26 58.69 10.51
C LYS A 7 -1.20 58.34 11.66
N ASN A 8 -2.31 57.66 11.38
CA ASN A 8 -3.34 57.34 12.38
C ASN A 8 -3.20 55.90 12.90
N MET A 9 -3.14 55.72 14.22
CA MET A 9 -2.95 54.39 14.85
C MET A 9 -4.09 53.42 14.53
N ALA A 10 -5.31 53.94 14.33
CA ALA A 10 -6.45 53.15 13.87
C ALA A 10 -6.27 52.63 12.44
N GLN A 11 -5.75 53.47 11.53
CA GLN A 11 -5.50 53.13 10.13
C GLN A 11 -4.36 52.10 10.01
N ARG A 12 -3.31 52.20 10.84
CA ARG A 12 -2.22 51.22 10.89
C ARG A 12 -2.68 49.85 11.37
N ARG A 13 -3.60 49.80 12.33
CA ARG A 13 -4.24 48.56 12.81
C ARG A 13 -5.12 47.93 11.72
N MET A 14 -5.92 48.73 11.03
CA MET A 14 -6.78 48.26 9.94
C MET A 14 -5.99 47.64 8.79
N ILE A 15 -4.91 48.30 8.34
CA ILE A 15 -4.02 47.78 7.28
C ILE A 15 -3.38 46.46 7.70
N TYR A 16 -2.95 46.35 8.96
CA TYR A 16 -2.39 45.10 9.49
C TYR A 16 -3.40 43.95 9.47
N PHE A 17 -4.66 44.19 9.85
CA PHE A 17 -5.70 43.16 9.79
C PHE A 17 -5.97 42.67 8.36
N ILE A 18 -5.96 43.56 7.38
CA ILE A 18 -6.17 43.21 5.96
C ILE A 18 -5.00 42.38 5.44
N ILE A 19 -3.76 42.83 5.65
CA ILE A 19 -2.56 42.14 5.17
C ILE A 19 -2.40 40.78 5.85
N ARG A 20 -2.62 40.73 7.17
CA ARG A 20 -2.57 39.47 7.94
C ARG A 20 -3.68 38.51 7.52
N GLY A 21 -4.88 39.01 7.20
CA GLY A 21 -5.97 38.23 6.63
C GLY A 21 -5.61 37.64 5.28
N MET A 22 -5.06 38.43 4.35
CA MET A 22 -4.59 37.95 3.04
C MET A 22 -3.48 36.91 3.16
N LEU A 23 -2.53 37.10 4.08
CA LEU A 23 -1.47 36.13 4.37
C LEU A 23 -2.02 34.80 4.91
N LEU A 24 -3.03 34.85 5.80
CA LEU A 24 -3.69 33.65 6.32
C LEU A 24 -4.48 32.90 5.24
N CYS A 25 -5.15 33.62 4.34
CA CYS A 25 -5.87 33.00 3.22
C CYS A 25 -4.91 32.30 2.25
N LEU A 26 -3.79 32.92 1.90
CA LEU A 26 -2.79 32.30 1.02
C LEU A 26 -2.13 31.08 1.68
N ALA A 27 -1.85 31.16 2.98
CA ALA A 27 -1.35 30.02 3.74
C ALA A 27 -2.37 28.88 3.78
N GLY A 28 -3.66 29.16 4.01
CA GLY A 28 -4.73 28.17 4.03
C GLY A 28 -4.95 27.48 2.68
N PHE A 29 -4.97 28.25 1.58
CA PHE A 29 -5.07 27.70 0.23
C PHE A 29 -3.83 26.90 -0.16
N GLY A 30 -2.63 27.37 0.21
CA GLY A 30 -1.38 26.63 0.01
C GLY A 30 -1.35 25.33 0.80
N LEU A 31 -1.77 25.38 2.08
CA LEU A 31 -1.87 24.20 2.93
C LEU A 31 -2.88 23.20 2.36
N TRP A 32 -4.04 23.67 1.90
CA TRP A 32 -5.06 22.81 1.28
C TRP A 32 -4.55 22.16 -0.01
N ARG A 33 -3.88 22.90 -0.89
CA ARG A 33 -3.24 22.37 -2.10
C ARG A 33 -2.14 21.34 -1.78
N ILE A 34 -1.34 21.60 -0.76
CA ILE A 34 -0.29 20.67 -0.32
C ILE A 34 -0.93 19.41 0.27
N ILE A 35 -1.96 19.56 1.12
CA ILE A 35 -2.73 18.45 1.70
C ILE A 35 -3.38 17.60 0.60
N SER A 36 -3.96 18.21 -0.45
CA SER A 36 -4.57 17.46 -1.55
C SER A 36 -3.53 16.66 -2.35
N VAL A 37 -2.36 17.25 -2.62
CA VAL A 37 -1.26 16.57 -3.32
C VAL A 37 -0.69 15.41 -2.49
N ILE A 38 -0.56 15.61 -1.17
CA ILE A 38 -0.10 14.54 -0.27
C ILE A 38 -1.13 13.40 -0.21
N SER A 39 -2.43 13.72 -0.14
CA SER A 39 -3.51 12.73 -0.09
C SER A 39 -3.57 11.85 -1.35
N GLU A 40 -3.34 12.45 -2.52
CA GLU A 40 -3.37 11.72 -3.81
C GLU A 40 -2.16 10.79 -3.95
N ASN A 41 -0.95 11.26 -3.60
CA ASN A 41 0.25 10.42 -3.57
C ASN A 41 0.17 9.29 -2.53
N ALA A 42 -0.43 9.54 -1.37
CA ALA A 42 -0.61 8.53 -0.33
C ALA A 42 -1.62 7.45 -0.72
N TYR A 43 -2.59 7.77 -1.59
CA TYR A 43 -3.55 6.79 -2.12
C TYR A 43 -2.90 5.83 -3.12
N LEU A 44 -2.06 6.35 -4.03
CA LEU A 44 -1.34 5.50 -5.01
C LEU A 44 -0.36 4.53 -4.34
N VAL A 45 0.30 4.94 -3.26
CA VAL A 45 1.17 4.04 -2.46
C VAL A 45 0.37 2.95 -1.73
N LYS A 46 -0.91 3.20 -1.44
CA LYS A 46 -1.77 2.25 -0.72
C LYS A 46 -2.23 1.08 -1.61
N GLU A 47 -2.37 1.27 -2.92
CA GLU A 47 -2.71 0.18 -3.84
C GLU A 47 -1.53 -0.77 -4.12
N GLU A 48 -0.28 -0.27 -4.15
CA GLU A 48 0.88 -1.12 -4.44
C GLU A 48 1.26 -2.08 -3.30
N HIS A 49 0.78 -1.82 -2.07
CA HIS A 49 1.11 -2.62 -0.89
C HIS A 49 0.06 -3.70 -0.56
N GLU A 50 -1.03 -3.80 -1.34
CA GLU A 50 -2.09 -4.79 -1.12
C GLU A 50 -2.03 -6.02 -2.04
N LEU A 51 -1.10 -6.10 -3.00
CA LEU A 51 -1.02 -7.30 -3.85
C LEU A 51 0.40 -7.65 -4.33
N LYS A 52 1.36 -7.64 -3.41
CA LYS A 52 2.57 -8.45 -3.58
C LYS A 52 2.65 -9.45 -2.45
N ASP A 53 1.79 -10.45 -2.56
CA ASP A 53 2.14 -11.73 -1.97
C ASP A 53 3.33 -12.24 -2.79
N ASP A 54 4.55 -12.04 -2.27
CA ASP A 54 5.78 -12.52 -2.90
C ASP A 54 5.87 -14.07 -2.83
N HIS A 55 4.88 -14.72 -2.21
CA HIS A 55 4.76 -16.17 -2.18
C HIS A 55 4.20 -16.72 -3.49
N VAL A 56 4.81 -17.81 -3.94
CA VAL A 56 4.30 -18.62 -5.04
C VAL A 56 3.30 -19.62 -4.47
N PHE A 57 2.02 -19.46 -4.82
CA PHE A 57 0.98 -20.41 -4.44
C PHE A 57 0.91 -21.60 -5.41
N ILE A 58 0.99 -22.83 -4.88
CA ILE A 58 1.04 -24.08 -5.65
C ILE A 58 -0.09 -25.03 -5.19
N GLU A 59 -1.05 -25.33 -6.07
CA GLU A 59 -2.04 -26.39 -5.83
C GLU A 59 -1.68 -27.67 -6.56
N ILE A 60 -1.67 -28.79 -5.84
CA ILE A 60 -1.17 -30.07 -6.34
C ILE A 60 -2.28 -31.10 -6.22
N TYR A 61 -2.77 -31.53 -7.38
CA TYR A 61 -3.80 -32.55 -7.51
C TYR A 61 -3.12 -33.91 -7.62
N TYR A 62 -3.36 -34.81 -6.65
CA TYR A 62 -2.61 -36.06 -6.53
C TYR A 62 -3.51 -37.26 -6.20
N GLU A 63 -3.09 -38.46 -6.57
CA GLU A 63 -3.78 -39.71 -6.24
C GLU A 63 -2.99 -40.51 -5.20
N SER A 64 -3.60 -40.81 -4.05
CA SER A 64 -2.93 -41.47 -2.92
C SER A 64 -2.35 -42.86 -3.23
N MET A 65 -2.86 -43.57 -4.24
CA MET A 65 -2.32 -44.87 -4.67
C MET A 65 -1.44 -44.80 -5.92
N CYS A 66 -1.37 -43.66 -6.61
CA CYS A 66 -0.55 -43.51 -7.80
C CYS A 66 0.95 -43.47 -7.44
N PRO A 67 1.80 -44.34 -8.03
CA PRO A 67 3.23 -44.36 -7.74
C PRO A 67 3.93 -43.04 -8.13
N ASP A 68 3.54 -42.42 -9.25
CA ASP A 68 4.15 -41.18 -9.72
C ASP A 68 3.80 -39.99 -8.82
N SER A 69 2.55 -39.90 -8.34
CA SER A 69 2.15 -38.88 -7.36
C SER A 69 2.95 -38.99 -6.07
N LYS A 70 3.14 -40.21 -5.54
CA LYS A 70 3.99 -40.44 -4.35
C LYS A 70 5.45 -40.07 -4.62
N TYR A 71 5.96 -40.42 -5.79
CA TYR A 71 7.33 -40.14 -6.18
C TYR A 71 7.57 -38.62 -6.27
N PHE A 72 6.65 -37.89 -6.91
CA PHE A 72 6.68 -36.43 -7.01
C PHE A 72 6.68 -35.77 -5.63
N ILE A 73 5.73 -36.14 -4.76
CA ILE A 73 5.63 -35.55 -3.42
C ILE A 73 6.93 -35.78 -2.64
N LYS A 74 7.44 -37.02 -2.66
CA LYS A 74 8.62 -37.39 -1.87
C LYS A 74 9.93 -36.80 -2.38
N HIS A 75 10.14 -36.80 -3.70
CA HIS A 75 11.46 -36.50 -4.27
C HIS A 75 11.55 -35.12 -4.93
N GLN A 76 10.43 -34.43 -5.13
CA GLN A 76 10.41 -33.11 -5.76
C GLN A 76 9.75 -32.07 -4.86
N LEU A 77 8.53 -32.30 -4.39
CA LEU A 77 7.79 -31.30 -3.62
C LEU A 77 8.43 -31.03 -2.26
N ILE A 78 8.55 -32.05 -1.41
CA ILE A 78 9.12 -31.93 -0.05
C ILE A 78 10.49 -31.25 -0.08
N PRO A 79 11.49 -31.70 -0.87
CA PRO A 79 12.79 -31.06 -0.87
C PRO A 79 12.77 -29.63 -1.43
N THR A 80 11.79 -29.27 -2.25
CA THR A 80 11.62 -27.89 -2.73
C THR A 80 11.09 -26.99 -1.62
N VAL A 81 10.03 -27.43 -0.94
CA VAL A 81 9.42 -26.68 0.19
C VAL A 81 10.43 -26.51 1.32
N GLU A 82 11.24 -27.53 1.63
CA GLU A 82 12.27 -27.43 2.67
C GLU A 82 13.40 -26.45 2.33
N LYS A 83 13.71 -26.26 1.04
CA LYS A 83 14.77 -25.34 0.60
C LYS A 83 14.34 -23.88 0.61
N ILE A 84 13.06 -23.60 0.33
CA ILE A 84 12.52 -22.25 0.16
C ILE A 84 11.14 -22.12 0.82
N PRO A 85 11.01 -22.39 2.13
CA PRO A 85 9.71 -22.37 2.82
C PRO A 85 9.13 -20.96 2.93
N GLU A 86 9.97 -19.93 2.85
CA GLU A 86 9.59 -18.52 3.05
C GLU A 86 8.87 -17.91 1.84
N ILE A 87 8.83 -18.59 0.69
CA ILE A 87 8.25 -18.05 -0.55
C ILE A 87 7.29 -19.02 -1.23
N ILE A 88 6.94 -20.14 -0.58
CA ILE A 88 6.01 -21.12 -1.14
C ILE A 88 4.86 -21.34 -0.17
N ASP A 89 3.66 -21.11 -0.66
CA ASP A 89 2.45 -21.64 -0.06
C ASP A 89 1.91 -22.76 -0.95
N PHE A 90 1.56 -23.92 -0.37
CA PHE A 90 1.06 -25.03 -1.16
C PHE A 90 -0.14 -25.73 -0.54
N ARG A 91 -0.96 -26.32 -1.40
CA ARG A 91 -2.12 -27.12 -1.03
C ARG A 91 -2.12 -28.43 -1.79
N LEU A 92 -2.36 -29.53 -1.07
CA LEU A 92 -2.54 -30.85 -1.66
C LEU A 92 -4.04 -31.14 -1.80
N ILE A 93 -4.49 -31.40 -3.02
CA ILE A 93 -5.86 -31.78 -3.33
C ILE A 93 -5.87 -33.25 -3.75
N PRO A 94 -6.47 -34.16 -2.96
CA PRO A 94 -6.63 -35.54 -3.38
C PRO A 94 -7.59 -35.57 -4.58
N TYR A 95 -7.07 -35.94 -5.73
CA TYR A 95 -7.81 -36.16 -6.96
C TYR A 95 -7.98 -37.67 -7.18
N GLY A 96 -9.01 -38.08 -7.91
CA GLY A 96 -9.24 -39.49 -8.27
C GLY A 96 -10.52 -40.11 -7.70
N LYS A 97 -10.68 -41.43 -7.88
CA LYS A 97 -11.87 -42.22 -7.54
C LYS A 97 -11.83 -42.87 -6.15
N ALA A 98 -10.87 -42.48 -5.31
CA ALA A 98 -10.76 -43.03 -3.97
C ALA A 98 -12.03 -42.68 -3.18
N LYS A 99 -12.82 -43.71 -2.87
CA LYS A 99 -13.93 -43.59 -1.93
C LYS A 99 -13.34 -43.67 -0.54
N ASP A 100 -13.69 -42.73 0.32
CA ASP A 100 -13.51 -42.91 1.76
C ASP A 100 -14.28 -44.19 2.15
N TYR A 101 -13.58 -45.13 2.79
CA TYR A 101 -14.17 -46.33 3.39
C TYR A 101 -14.28 -46.14 4.90
#